data_AF-A0A6L6LCW3-F1
#
_entry.id   AF-A0A6L6LCW3-F1
#
_cell.length_a   1.000
_cell.length_b   1.000
_cell.length_c   1.000
_cell.angle_alpha   90.00
_cell.angle_beta   90.00
_cell.angle_gamma   90.00
#
_symmetry.space_group_name_H-M   'P 1'
#
loop_
_entity.id
_entity.type
_entity.pdbx_description
1 polymer ?
#
loop_
_entity_poly.entity_id
_entity_poly.type
_entity_poly.pdbx_seq_one_letter_code
_entity_poly.pdbx_strand_id
1 'polypeptide(L)'
;MSWFQILLAGINKVLNREAKNVEYYSFDEVYFDPKFNNSNILENKLKYKTYYENQGNQTFESLLEDGGCLELELLYGDSILSESFGFRNIGKEAGVTKLADLNFRYRSIAIPSEYRRIGVCSCLILKSIIVVLENLKHYNIEFSLVNTTLIDIDNKFSVYNSILTETVPKENMQYKVFLVKNRDSDLEFLQERYNRKLKEMLNNLEGCN
;
A
#
# COMPACT_ATOMS: atom_id res chain seq x y z
N MET A 1 15.01 -14.22 -27.00
CA MET A 1 14.91 -14.96 -25.72
C MET A 1 13.66 -15.82 -25.78
N SER A 2 13.79 -17.12 -25.50
CA SER A 2 12.73 -18.11 -25.73
C SER A 2 11.72 -18.08 -24.59
N TRP A 3 10.41 -18.14 -24.90
CA TRP A 3 9.32 -18.18 -23.92
C TRP A 3 9.49 -19.30 -22.88
N PHE A 4 10.17 -20.39 -23.26
CA PHE A 4 10.58 -21.47 -22.35
C PHE A 4 11.50 -21.00 -21.21
N GLN A 5 12.40 -20.03 -21.44
CA GLN A 5 13.29 -19.50 -20.39
C GLN A 5 12.52 -18.65 -19.37
N ILE A 6 11.47 -17.95 -19.80
CA ILE A 6 10.59 -17.16 -18.92
C ILE A 6 9.73 -18.09 -18.06
N LEU A 7 9.20 -19.17 -18.65
CA LEU A 7 8.43 -20.18 -17.93
C LEU A 7 9.30 -20.91 -16.89
N LEU A 8 10.52 -21.30 -17.26
CA LEU A 8 11.48 -21.92 -16.35
C LEU A 8 11.89 -20.99 -15.20
N ALA A 9 12.04 -19.69 -15.47
CA ALA A 9 12.31 -18.70 -14.43
C ALA A 9 11.14 -18.55 -13.44
N GLY A 10 9.89 -18.61 -13.94
CA GLY A 10 8.68 -18.58 -13.11
C GLY A 10 8.53 -19.83 -12.24
N ILE A 11 8.78 -21.02 -12.81
CA ILE A 11 8.70 -22.30 -12.09
C ILE A 11 9.81 -22.39 -11.02
N ASN A 12 11.05 -21.98 -11.35
CA ASN A 12 12.13 -21.93 -10.36
C ASN A 12 11.85 -20.94 -9.23
N LYS A 13 11.12 -19.85 -9.49
CA LYS A 13 10.73 -18.89 -8.46
C LYS A 13 9.69 -19.47 -7.49
N VAL A 14 8.77 -20.29 -7.97
CA VAL A 14 7.77 -20.99 -7.15
C VAL A 14 8.41 -22.15 -6.38
N LEU A 15 9.24 -22.97 -7.03
CA LEU A 15 9.96 -24.07 -6.38
C LEU A 15 10.97 -23.59 -5.33
N ASN A 16 11.67 -22.46 -5.55
CA ASN A 16 12.50 -21.84 -4.52
C ASN A 16 11.68 -21.23 -3.36
N ARG A 17 10.40 -20.94 -3.57
CA ARG A 17 9.46 -20.51 -2.53
C ARG A 17 9.01 -21.70 -1.68
N GLU A 18 8.76 -22.85 -2.29
CA GLU A 18 8.33 -24.08 -1.62
C GLU A 18 9.48 -24.84 -0.94
N ALA A 19 10.68 -24.85 -1.55
CA ALA A 19 11.86 -25.53 -1.00
C ALA A 19 12.48 -24.81 0.22
N LYS A 20 12.11 -23.54 0.48
CA LYS A 20 12.56 -22.78 1.66
C LYS A 20 11.76 -23.04 2.94
N ASN A 21 10.81 -23.98 2.93
CA ASN A 21 9.99 -24.31 4.10
C ASN A 21 10.60 -25.36 5.04
N VAL A 22 11.89 -25.70 4.92
CA VAL A 22 12.55 -26.60 5.89
C VAL A 22 13.96 -26.10 6.19
N GLU A 23 14.07 -25.16 7.13
CA GLU A 23 15.09 -25.13 8.20
C GLU A 23 14.85 -23.93 9.12
N TYR A 24 14.83 -24.23 10.42
CA TYR A 24 14.42 -23.36 11.53
C TYR A 24 15.50 -22.28 11.79
N TYR A 25 15.42 -21.17 11.07
CA TYR A 25 16.09 -19.92 11.45
C TYR A 25 15.03 -18.95 11.96
N SER A 26 15.23 -18.38 13.16
CA SER A 26 14.40 -17.29 13.69
C SER A 26 14.51 -16.07 12.77
N PHE A 27 13.55 -15.97 11.84
CA PHE A 27 13.44 -14.96 10.79
C PHE A 27 12.57 -13.76 11.25
N ASP A 28 12.48 -13.57 12.56
CA ASP A 28 11.73 -12.49 13.19
C ASP A 28 12.62 -11.24 13.23
N GLU A 29 12.37 -10.28 12.32
CA GLU A 29 12.55 -8.81 12.50
C GLU A 29 12.77 -8.06 11.16
N VAL A 30 13.21 -8.72 10.09
CA VAL A 30 13.61 -8.02 8.84
C VAL A 30 12.43 -7.48 8.01
N TYR A 31 11.21 -7.98 8.23
CA TYR A 31 10.02 -7.62 7.42
C TYR A 31 9.07 -6.62 8.06
N PHE A 32 9.41 -6.10 9.24
CA PHE A 32 8.53 -5.22 10.02
C PHE A 32 9.13 -3.83 10.13
N ASP A 33 8.81 -2.95 9.18
CA ASP A 33 9.15 -1.55 9.33
C ASP A 33 8.35 -0.94 10.52
N PRO A 34 9.03 -0.40 11.55
CA PRO A 34 8.35 0.18 12.72
C PRO A 34 7.50 1.40 12.36
N LYS A 35 7.72 2.05 11.21
CA LYS A 35 6.85 3.12 10.71
C LYS A 35 5.43 2.61 10.44
N PHE A 36 5.31 1.37 10.01
CA PHE A 36 4.02 0.72 9.73
C PHE A 36 3.44 0.00 10.95
N ASN A 37 4.30 -0.54 11.82
CA ASN A 37 3.92 -1.44 12.92
C ASN A 37 4.20 -0.82 14.30
N ASN A 38 3.40 0.17 14.70
CA ASN A 38 3.47 0.70 16.08
C ASN A 38 2.78 -0.24 17.09
N SER A 39 2.95 0.04 18.39
CA SER A 39 2.40 -0.80 19.47
C SER A 39 0.90 -1.04 19.34
N ASN A 40 0.12 -0.01 19.02
CA ASN A 40 -1.33 -0.11 18.82
C ASN A 40 -1.71 -1.12 17.71
N ILE A 41 -0.98 -1.12 16.59
CA ILE A 41 -1.21 -2.10 15.52
C ILE A 41 -0.97 -3.53 16.00
N LEU A 42 0.14 -3.75 16.70
CA LEU A 42 0.54 -5.07 17.18
C LEU A 42 -0.40 -5.59 18.29
N GLU A 43 -0.83 -4.72 19.20
CA GLU A 43 -1.79 -5.02 20.26
C GLU A 43 -3.15 -5.49 19.70
N ASN A 44 -3.56 -4.96 18.55
CA ASN A 44 -4.77 -5.38 17.84
C ASN A 44 -4.57 -6.63 16.95
N LYS A 45 -3.47 -7.37 17.13
CA LYS A 45 -3.08 -8.53 16.31
C LYS A 45 -2.94 -8.22 14.82
N LEU A 46 -2.81 -6.94 14.45
CA LEU A 46 -2.58 -6.52 13.08
C LEU A 46 -1.09 -6.42 12.81
N LYS A 47 -0.69 -6.74 11.57
CA LYS A 47 0.69 -6.59 11.12
C LYS A 47 0.72 -6.14 9.67
N TYR A 48 1.55 -5.15 9.35
CA TYR A 48 1.87 -4.76 7.99
C TYR A 48 3.24 -5.33 7.63
N LYS A 49 3.29 -6.28 6.69
CA LYS A 49 4.56 -6.67 6.09
C LYS A 49 4.91 -5.67 5.00
N THR A 50 6.15 -5.21 4.99
CA THR A 50 6.64 -4.16 4.09
C THR A 50 7.77 -4.69 3.23
N TYR A 51 7.66 -4.51 1.92
CA TYR A 51 8.70 -4.90 0.97
C TYR A 51 9.07 -3.69 0.10
N TYR A 52 10.31 -3.24 0.23
CA TYR A 52 10.87 -2.17 -0.59
C TYR A 52 11.62 -2.79 -1.78
N GLU A 53 11.21 -2.51 -3.02
CA GLU A 53 11.93 -2.97 -4.20
C GLU A 53 13.08 -2.00 -4.53
N ASN A 54 14.27 -2.31 -4.03
CA ASN A 54 15.54 -1.93 -4.65
C ASN A 54 16.58 -3.05 -4.41
N GLN A 55 17.35 -3.43 -5.44
CA GLN A 55 18.31 -4.54 -5.37
C GLN A 55 19.46 -4.30 -4.36
N GLY A 56 19.66 -3.05 -3.93
CA GLY A 56 20.75 -2.66 -3.02
C GLY A 56 20.35 -2.45 -1.56
N ASN A 57 19.13 -1.94 -1.26
CA ASN A 57 18.72 -1.54 0.09
C ASN A 57 17.19 -1.65 0.27
N GLN A 58 16.74 -2.46 1.23
CA GLN A 58 15.31 -2.61 1.59
C GLN A 58 14.88 -1.58 2.66
N THR A 59 15.08 -0.29 2.41
CA THR A 59 14.74 0.78 3.37
C THR A 59 13.70 1.73 2.81
N PHE A 60 13.05 2.50 3.70
CA PHE A 60 12.06 3.51 3.33
C PHE A 60 12.63 4.57 2.36
N GLU A 61 13.90 4.95 2.53
CA GLU A 61 14.57 5.95 1.71
C GLU A 61 14.68 5.54 0.24
N SER A 62 14.64 4.24 -0.08
CA SER A 62 14.61 3.75 -1.45
C SER A 62 13.38 4.24 -2.24
N LEU A 63 12.32 4.68 -1.57
CA LEU A 63 11.15 5.29 -2.23
C LEU A 63 11.48 6.63 -2.90
N LEU A 64 12.55 7.31 -2.49
CA LEU A 64 12.97 8.58 -3.09
C LEU A 64 13.63 8.40 -4.45
N GLU A 65 14.12 7.19 -4.76
CA GLU A 65 14.74 6.87 -6.04
C GLU A 65 13.70 6.74 -7.15
N ASP A 66 14.12 6.98 -8.40
CA ASP A 66 13.27 6.74 -9.55
C ASP A 66 12.89 5.26 -9.65
N GLY A 67 11.59 4.99 -9.72
CA GLY A 67 11.06 3.63 -9.67
C GLY A 67 11.09 2.97 -8.29
N GLY A 68 11.50 3.68 -7.22
CA GLY A 68 11.41 3.20 -5.85
C GLY A 68 9.98 2.75 -5.51
N CYS A 69 9.83 1.56 -4.91
CA CYS A 69 8.52 0.92 -4.78
C CYS A 69 8.35 0.27 -3.42
N LEU A 70 7.13 0.35 -2.89
CA LEU A 70 6.71 -0.30 -1.66
C LEU A 70 5.54 -1.24 -1.97
N GLU A 71 5.65 -2.48 -1.52
CA GLU A 71 4.54 -3.44 -1.42
C GLU A 71 4.19 -3.68 0.06
N LEU A 72 2.90 -3.77 0.35
CA LEU A 72 2.36 -4.01 1.68
C LEU A 72 1.43 -5.21 1.68
N GLU A 73 1.52 -6.01 2.75
CA GLU A 73 0.51 -7.00 3.09
C GLU A 73 -0.05 -6.68 4.48
N LEU A 74 -1.37 -6.62 4.62
CA LEU A 74 -2.02 -6.51 5.93
C LEU A 74 -2.42 -7.89 6.44
N LEU A 75 -2.04 -8.20 7.67
CA LEU A 75 -2.37 -9.45 8.34
C LEU A 75 -3.20 -9.18 9.60
N TYR A 76 -4.08 -10.12 9.95
CA TYR A 76 -4.76 -10.22 11.24
C TYR A 76 -4.55 -11.62 11.81
N GLY A 77 -3.81 -11.72 12.93
CA GLY A 77 -3.24 -12.99 13.37
C GLY A 77 -2.35 -13.58 12.28
N ASP A 78 -2.64 -14.81 11.84
CA ASP A 78 -1.94 -15.50 10.76
C ASP A 78 -2.63 -15.35 9.38
N SER A 79 -3.79 -14.67 9.33
CA SER A 79 -4.54 -14.49 8.08
C SER A 79 -4.03 -13.30 7.29
N ILE A 80 -3.72 -13.50 6.00
CA ILE A 80 -3.36 -12.44 5.07
C ILE A 80 -4.64 -11.83 4.49
N LEU A 81 -4.85 -10.54 4.73
CA LEU A 81 -6.07 -9.82 4.35
C LEU A 81 -6.00 -9.19 2.96
N SER A 82 -4.84 -9.19 2.31
CA SER A 82 -4.59 -8.55 1.02
C SER A 82 -3.70 -9.40 0.12
N GLU A 83 -4.04 -9.51 -1.17
CA GLU A 83 -3.27 -10.28 -2.15
C GLU A 83 -2.16 -9.44 -2.79
N SER A 84 -2.45 -8.17 -3.07
CA SER A 84 -1.50 -7.24 -3.68
C SER A 84 -1.86 -5.81 -3.28
N PHE A 85 -0.91 -5.10 -2.70
CA PHE A 85 -1.03 -3.67 -2.46
C PHE A 85 0.35 -3.04 -2.57
N GLY A 86 0.49 -1.99 -3.37
CA GLY A 86 1.75 -1.28 -3.44
C GLY A 86 1.68 -0.03 -4.30
N PHE A 87 2.71 0.80 -4.19
CA PHE A 87 2.87 1.98 -5.01
C PHE A 87 4.34 2.18 -5.39
N ARG A 88 4.56 2.98 -6.42
CA ARG A 88 5.88 3.30 -6.96
C ARG A 88 6.04 4.79 -7.13
N ASN A 89 7.23 5.30 -6.85
CA ASN A 89 7.66 6.62 -7.28
C ASN A 89 7.80 6.62 -8.80
N ILE A 90 6.96 7.37 -9.49
CA ILE A 90 6.91 7.44 -10.96
C ILE A 90 7.73 8.59 -11.52
N GLY A 91 8.39 9.36 -10.65
CA GLY A 91 9.10 10.57 -11.04
C GLY A 91 8.18 11.75 -11.34
N LYS A 92 8.76 12.94 -11.34
CA LYS A 92 8.02 14.21 -11.48
C LYS A 92 7.26 14.35 -12.79
N GLU A 93 7.84 13.89 -13.88
CA GLU A 93 7.26 14.06 -15.22
C GLU A 93 6.02 13.19 -15.48
N ALA A 94 5.86 12.11 -14.73
CA ALA A 94 4.72 11.20 -14.85
C ALA A 94 3.58 11.54 -13.87
N GLY A 95 3.78 12.53 -12.99
CA GLY A 95 2.74 13.05 -12.09
C GLY A 95 1.58 13.69 -12.86
N VAL A 96 0.39 13.63 -12.28
CA VAL A 96 -0.83 14.19 -12.86
C VAL A 96 -0.74 15.71 -12.96
N THR A 97 -0.33 16.34 -11.86
CA THR A 97 -0.27 17.82 -11.77
C THR A 97 1.10 18.37 -12.13
N LYS A 98 2.15 17.55 -11.99
CA LYS A 98 3.57 17.96 -12.04
C LYS A 98 3.95 19.03 -11.00
N LEU A 99 3.10 19.25 -10.00
CA LEU A 99 3.31 20.22 -8.92
C LEU A 99 4.04 19.62 -7.72
N ALA A 100 3.94 18.31 -7.52
CA ALA A 100 4.58 17.63 -6.40
C ALA A 100 6.06 17.36 -6.65
N ASP A 101 6.85 17.39 -5.57
CA ASP A 101 8.26 17.03 -5.59
C ASP A 101 8.44 15.52 -5.79
N LEU A 102 7.53 14.73 -5.20
CA LEU A 102 7.48 13.27 -5.32
C LEU A 102 6.08 12.83 -5.75
N ASN A 103 6.03 11.83 -6.64
CA ASN A 103 4.79 11.36 -7.24
C ASN A 103 4.72 9.85 -7.07
N PHE A 104 3.79 9.39 -6.24
CA PHE A 104 3.57 7.98 -5.98
C PHE A 104 2.30 7.50 -6.68
N ARG A 105 2.41 6.44 -7.47
CA ARG A 105 1.28 5.80 -8.13
C ARG A 105 1.04 4.42 -7.57
N TYR A 106 -0.15 4.20 -7.05
CA TYR A 106 -0.61 2.88 -6.66
C TYR A 106 -0.70 1.96 -7.87
N ARG A 107 -0.25 0.72 -7.68
CA ARG A 107 -0.47 -0.41 -8.58
C ARG A 107 -1.86 -1.00 -8.30
N SER A 108 -2.18 -2.11 -8.99
CA SER A 108 -3.42 -2.85 -8.75
C SER A 108 -3.53 -3.24 -7.26
N ILE A 109 -4.65 -2.86 -6.66
CA ILE A 109 -5.01 -3.25 -5.30
C ILE A 109 -5.93 -4.46 -5.38
N ALA A 110 -5.49 -5.59 -4.82
CA ALA A 110 -6.23 -6.84 -4.82
C ALA A 110 -6.50 -7.30 -3.38
N ILE A 111 -7.79 -7.48 -3.07
CA ILE A 111 -8.28 -7.94 -1.77
C ILE A 111 -9.10 -9.23 -2.00
N PRO A 112 -8.85 -10.30 -1.22
CA PRO A 112 -9.65 -11.52 -1.25
C PRO A 112 -11.14 -11.19 -1.08
N SER A 113 -12.00 -11.95 -1.76
CA SER A 113 -13.44 -11.68 -1.84
C SER A 113 -14.13 -11.50 -0.49
N GLU A 114 -13.75 -12.33 0.47
CA GLU A 114 -14.18 -12.39 1.87
C GLU A 114 -13.84 -11.10 2.65
N TYR A 115 -12.83 -10.34 2.22
CA TYR A 115 -12.37 -9.13 2.92
C TYR A 115 -12.68 -7.81 2.19
N ARG A 116 -13.32 -7.85 1.01
CA ARG A 116 -13.56 -6.65 0.19
C ARG A 116 -14.47 -5.61 0.84
N ARG A 117 -15.35 -6.03 1.76
CA ARG A 117 -16.39 -5.16 2.35
C ARG A 117 -16.12 -4.74 3.80
N ILE A 118 -14.99 -5.18 4.38
CA ILE A 118 -14.70 -4.92 5.79
C ILE A 118 -13.72 -3.76 6.00
N GLY A 119 -13.21 -3.13 4.92
CA GLY A 119 -12.40 -1.91 5.02
C GLY A 119 -10.89 -2.07 4.85
N VAL A 120 -10.39 -3.27 4.55
CA VAL A 120 -8.95 -3.57 4.36
C VAL A 120 -8.27 -2.59 3.40
N CYS A 121 -8.86 -2.39 2.22
CA CYS A 121 -8.29 -1.50 1.20
C CYS A 121 -8.15 -0.06 1.70
N SER A 122 -9.14 0.45 2.45
CA SER A 122 -9.09 1.80 3.02
C SER A 122 -7.99 1.92 4.06
N CYS A 123 -7.83 0.91 4.93
CA CYS A 123 -6.75 0.88 5.92
C CYS A 123 -5.36 0.89 5.26
N LEU A 124 -5.16 0.07 4.22
CA LEU A 124 -3.90 0.03 3.47
C LEU A 124 -3.55 1.38 2.82
N ILE A 125 -4.51 1.99 2.11
CA ILE A 125 -4.30 3.31 1.48
C ILE A 125 -4.00 4.36 2.54
N LEU A 126 -4.86 4.49 3.55
CA LEU A 126 -4.68 5.50 4.59
C LEU A 126 -3.33 5.34 5.29
N LYS A 127 -2.99 4.13 5.73
CA LYS A 127 -1.73 3.88 6.45
C LYS A 127 -0.51 4.19 5.58
N SER A 128 -0.52 3.78 4.31
CA SER A 128 0.57 4.07 3.39
C SER A 128 0.79 5.56 3.14
N ILE A 129 -0.29 6.33 2.94
CA ILE A 129 -0.20 7.80 2.78
C ILE A 129 0.31 8.43 4.08
N ILE A 130 -0.27 8.07 5.23
CA ILE A 130 0.12 8.62 6.54
C ILE A 130 1.62 8.42 6.78
N VAL A 131 2.12 7.19 6.61
CA VAL A 131 3.54 6.88 6.85
C VAL A 131 4.44 7.70 5.91
N VAL A 132 4.09 7.80 4.63
CA VAL A 132 4.86 8.62 3.69
C VAL A 132 4.86 10.09 4.10
N LEU A 133 3.70 10.63 4.47
CA LEU A 133 3.58 12.02 4.88
C LEU A 133 4.28 12.32 6.22
N GLU A 134 4.29 11.38 7.16
CA GLU A 134 4.98 11.52 8.44
C GLU A 134 6.51 11.55 8.27
N ASN A 135 7.03 10.82 7.28
CA ASN A 135 8.48 10.66 7.09
C ASN A 135 9.07 11.60 6.03
N LEU A 136 8.25 12.11 5.10
CA LEU A 136 8.66 13.03 4.03
C LEU A 136 8.03 14.42 4.21
N LYS A 137 8.25 15.01 5.38
CA LYS A 137 7.57 16.25 5.84
C LYS A 137 7.84 17.49 4.98
N HIS A 138 8.99 17.52 4.30
CA HIS A 138 9.45 18.69 3.55
C HIS A 138 9.15 18.63 2.05
N TYR A 139 8.50 17.56 1.58
CA TYR A 139 8.16 17.37 0.17
C TYR A 139 6.67 17.58 -0.05
N ASN A 140 6.30 18.24 -1.14
CA ASN A 140 4.96 18.14 -1.70
C ASN A 140 4.83 16.77 -2.36
N ILE A 141 3.74 16.05 -2.08
CA ILE A 141 3.60 14.65 -2.48
C ILE A 141 2.29 14.47 -3.22
N GLU A 142 2.34 13.89 -4.41
CA GLU A 142 1.15 13.44 -5.13
C GLU A 142 0.98 11.94 -4.93
N PHE A 143 -0.21 11.52 -4.54
CA PHE A 143 -0.64 10.14 -4.67
C PHE A 143 -1.64 10.04 -5.81
N SER A 144 -1.43 9.09 -6.70
CA SER A 144 -2.36 8.76 -7.79
C SER A 144 -2.69 7.27 -7.81
N LEU A 145 -3.89 6.95 -8.28
CA LEU A 145 -4.38 5.59 -8.45
C LEU A 145 -5.11 5.51 -9.79
N VAL A 146 -4.62 4.66 -10.68
CA VAL A 146 -5.38 4.24 -11.86
C VAL A 146 -6.34 3.17 -11.41
N ASN A 147 -7.65 3.39 -11.60
CA ASN A 147 -8.67 2.52 -11.08
C ASN A 147 -8.80 1.26 -11.94
N THR A 148 -8.02 0.23 -11.65
CA THR A 148 -8.07 -1.06 -12.34
C THR A 148 -9.11 -2.01 -11.74
N THR A 149 -9.98 -1.55 -10.83
CA THR A 149 -10.91 -2.44 -10.14
C THR A 149 -11.86 -3.11 -11.14
N LEU A 150 -11.93 -4.44 -11.06
CA LEU A 150 -12.88 -5.26 -11.80
C LEU A 150 -14.23 -5.36 -11.08
N ILE A 151 -14.36 -4.72 -9.91
CA ILE A 151 -15.62 -4.70 -9.17
C ILE A 151 -16.65 -3.90 -9.98
N ASP A 152 -17.80 -4.53 -10.20
CA ASP A 152 -18.96 -3.93 -10.86
C ASP A 152 -19.62 -2.93 -9.90
N ILE A 153 -19.26 -1.65 -10.04
CA ILE A 153 -19.78 -0.54 -9.25
C ILE A 153 -20.01 0.62 -10.21
N ASP A 154 -21.18 1.25 -10.14
CA ASP A 154 -21.60 2.34 -11.03
C ASP A 154 -20.60 3.51 -11.06
N ASN A 155 -20.03 3.86 -9.90
CA ASN A 155 -19.01 4.89 -9.79
C ASN A 155 -17.78 4.36 -9.06
N LYS A 156 -16.80 3.87 -9.82
CA LYS A 156 -15.53 3.36 -9.30
C LYS A 156 -14.73 4.43 -8.54
N PHE A 157 -14.91 5.72 -8.86
CA PHE A 157 -14.24 6.81 -8.17
C PHE A 157 -14.77 7.06 -6.75
N SER A 158 -15.99 6.60 -6.44
CA SER A 158 -16.57 6.74 -5.11
C SER A 158 -15.77 6.00 -4.03
N VAL A 159 -15.06 4.93 -4.41
CA VAL A 159 -14.32 4.06 -3.48
C VAL A 159 -13.23 4.83 -2.74
N TYR A 160 -12.51 5.72 -3.45
CA TYR A 160 -11.35 6.42 -2.91
C TYR A 160 -11.54 7.93 -2.80
N ASN A 161 -12.70 8.48 -3.18
CA ASN A 161 -12.94 9.93 -3.23
C ASN A 161 -12.64 10.63 -1.89
N SER A 162 -12.80 9.90 -0.79
CA SER A 162 -12.65 10.46 0.54
C SER A 162 -11.19 10.58 1.00
N ILE A 163 -10.26 10.09 0.17
CA ILE A 163 -8.82 10.10 0.37
C ILE A 163 -8.13 10.77 -0.83
N LEU A 164 -8.43 10.30 -2.05
CA LEU A 164 -7.97 10.81 -3.33
C LEU A 164 -9.13 11.62 -3.98
N THR A 165 -9.14 12.92 -3.69
CA THR A 165 -10.31 13.78 -3.92
C THR A 165 -10.49 14.23 -5.36
N GLU A 166 -9.41 14.28 -6.13
CA GLU A 166 -9.42 14.73 -7.52
C GLU A 166 -9.53 13.55 -8.49
N THR A 167 -10.06 13.80 -9.69
CA THR A 167 -10.26 12.78 -10.72
C THR A 167 -9.73 13.22 -12.08
N VAL A 168 -9.22 12.27 -12.85
CA VAL A 168 -8.94 12.41 -14.29
C VAL A 168 -9.77 11.37 -15.03
N PRO A 169 -11.04 11.66 -15.37
CA PRO A 169 -11.97 10.66 -15.89
C PRO A 169 -11.48 9.95 -17.16
N LYS A 170 -10.80 10.68 -18.06
CA LYS A 170 -10.26 10.12 -19.31
C LYS A 170 -9.19 9.05 -19.11
N GLU A 171 -8.48 9.12 -17.98
CA GLU A 171 -7.42 8.17 -17.61
C GLU A 171 -7.89 7.17 -16.55
N ASN A 172 -9.19 7.22 -16.19
CA ASN A 172 -9.76 6.42 -15.11
C ASN A 172 -8.93 6.52 -13.81
N MET A 173 -8.49 7.74 -13.48
CA MET A 173 -7.53 7.98 -12.40
C MET A 173 -8.11 8.86 -11.29
N GLN A 174 -7.70 8.62 -10.06
CA GLN A 174 -7.88 9.52 -8.92
C GLN A 174 -6.55 9.95 -8.37
N TYR A 175 -6.47 11.16 -7.82
CA TYR A 175 -5.26 11.64 -7.20
C TYR A 175 -5.55 12.65 -6.08
N LYS A 176 -4.52 12.93 -5.29
CA LYS A 176 -4.48 14.08 -4.38
C LYS A 176 -3.04 14.56 -4.24
N VAL A 177 -2.86 15.87 -4.26
CA VAL A 177 -1.59 16.53 -3.94
C VAL A 177 -1.63 17.00 -2.49
N PHE A 178 -0.69 16.53 -1.70
CA PHE A 178 -0.47 16.90 -0.30
C PHE A 178 0.66 17.94 -0.25
N LEU A 179 0.29 19.18 0.05
CA LEU A 179 1.23 20.30 0.11
C LEU A 179 1.87 20.40 1.49
N VAL A 180 3.14 20.79 1.55
CA VAL A 180 3.87 20.98 2.83
C VAL A 180 3.11 21.92 3.77
N LYS A 181 2.54 23.01 3.24
CA LYS A 181 1.78 24.00 4.02
C LYS A 181 0.51 23.45 4.70
N ASN A 182 0.00 22.31 4.26
CA ASN A 182 -1.21 21.67 4.79
C ASN A 182 -0.90 20.38 5.56
N ARG A 183 0.38 20.05 5.78
CA ARG A 183 0.81 18.72 6.26
C ARG A 183 0.13 18.30 7.55
N ASP A 184 0.05 19.19 8.53
CA ASP A 184 -0.49 18.85 9.84
C ASP A 184 -2.01 18.58 9.77
N SER A 185 -2.77 19.41 9.06
CA SER A 185 -4.21 19.20 8.89
C SER A 185 -4.54 18.00 8.00
N ASP A 186 -3.73 17.73 6.98
CA ASP A 186 -3.84 16.52 6.17
C ASP A 186 -3.58 15.27 7.02
N LEU A 187 -2.55 15.27 7.87
CA LEU A 187 -2.23 14.15 8.76
C LEU A 187 -3.32 13.91 9.79
N GLU A 188 -3.81 14.96 10.45
CA GLU A 188 -4.91 14.86 11.43
C GLU A 188 -6.15 14.22 10.80
N PHE A 189 -6.59 14.72 9.65
CA PHE A 189 -7.72 14.18 8.92
C PHE A 189 -7.52 12.71 8.51
N LEU A 190 -6.34 12.37 7.98
CA LEU A 190 -6.04 11.01 7.54
C LEU A 190 -5.98 10.04 8.73
N GLN A 191 -5.36 10.44 9.84
CA GLN A 191 -5.26 9.63 11.07
C GLN A 191 -6.64 9.38 11.69
N GLU A 192 -7.50 10.40 11.77
CA GLU A 192 -8.89 10.22 12.25
C GLU A 192 -9.65 9.21 11.39
N ARG A 193 -9.56 9.35 10.06
CA ARG A 193 -10.19 8.41 9.13
C ARG A 193 -9.63 7.01 9.25
N TYR A 194 -8.31 6.88 9.39
CA TYR A 194 -7.64 5.60 9.57
C TYR A 194 -8.16 4.91 10.82
N ASN A 195 -8.17 5.60 11.96
CA ASN A 195 -8.63 5.04 13.23
C ASN A 195 -10.08 4.58 13.17
N ARG A 196 -10.97 5.36 12.54
CA ARG A 196 -12.36 4.97 12.33
C ARG A 196 -12.47 3.71 11.47
N LYS A 197 -11.77 3.66 10.33
CA LYS A 197 -11.80 2.51 9.41
C LYS A 197 -11.17 1.26 10.02
N LEU A 198 -10.11 1.44 10.80
CA LEU A 198 -9.45 0.38 11.54
C LEU A 198 -10.40 -0.27 12.55
N LYS A 199 -11.10 0.56 13.33
CA LYS A 199 -12.10 0.08 14.30
C LYS A 199 -13.25 -0.67 13.62
N GLU A 200 -13.80 -0.13 12.52
CA GLU A 200 -14.82 -0.81 11.73
C GLU A 200 -14.34 -2.17 11.21
N MET A 201 -13.11 -2.23 10.68
CA MET A 201 -12.51 -3.45 10.16
C MET A 201 -12.29 -4.50 11.26
N LEU A 202 -11.75 -4.11 12.40
CA LEU A 202 -11.52 -5.00 13.55
C LEU A 202 -12.84 -5.58 14.08
N ASN A 203 -13.86 -4.76 14.25
CA ASN A 203 -15.19 -5.24 14.67
C ASN A 203 -15.76 -6.29 13.71
N ASN A 204 -15.58 -6.09 12.40
CA ASN A 204 -16.05 -7.04 11.39
C ASN A 204 -15.24 -8.34 11.41
N LEU A 205 -13.92 -8.27 11.64
CA LEU A 205 -13.06 -9.46 11.75
C LEU A 205 -13.39 -10.28 12.99
N GLU A 206 -13.66 -9.63 14.12
CA GLU A 206 -14.02 -10.29 15.38
C GLU A 206 -15.43 -10.90 15.33
N GLY A 207 -16.36 -10.27 14.61
CA GLY A 207 -17.73 -10.78 14.43
C GLY A 207 -17.88 -11.91 13.41
N CYS A 208 -16.81 -12.32 12.73
CA CYS A 208 -16.81 -13.44 11.76
C CYS A 208 -16.32 -14.77 12.35
N ASN A 209 -16.03 -14.85 13.66
CA ASN A 209 -15.64 -16.08 14.36
C ASN A 209 -16.81 -16.73 15.10
#